data_AF-A0A6I6SCX3-F1
#
_entry.id   AF-A0A6I6SCX3-F1
#
_cell.length_a   1.000
_cell.length_b   1.000
_cell.length_c   1.000
_cell.angle_alpha   90.00
_cell.angle_beta   90.00
_cell.angle_gamma   90.00
#
_symmetry.space_group_name_H-M   'P 1'
#
loop_
_entity.id
_entity.type
_entity.pdbx_description
1 polymer ?
#
loop_
_entity_poly.entity_id
_entity_poly.type
_entity_poly.pdbx_seq_one_letter_code
_entity_poly.pdbx_strand_id
1 'polypeptide(L)'
;MPKNASAVQHQVAPAGDPSPQTCLQIARQAAILAVTAADDAMTAICRNRSGATARLEAAMHAAHKEAVEAEGHADRAEQYADDPTMPSSAPLYCARAAVDHAVRAQSAAGVETTAADLRAELERKLTAAEYAERETERRREEAEKEAEERAATGMDADNRDRAARNRYLAEGHVAELGWTAGHVRVLEAAASGRLYWRGGRARQAARHGVWNGGRRISRERTQALFAARFLVAVRQDDGTRVLTPSPMGQVALELARLHPAGLHGSDQAAYEARFARVRRRHKRRDDQKAAARVLPPLDSSARKLYRKPVTLTEQQARAERDAVDRWEDEGGYCPGADTPRPAAGAPANPPVRIILPLHRHTAVQPALW
;
A
#
# COMPACT_ATOMS: atom_id res chain seq x y z
N MET A 1 -16.08 -6.76 6.39
CA MET A 1 -14.87 -7.37 6.96
C MET A 1 -14.71 -8.78 6.39
N PRO A 2 -14.09 -8.96 5.22
CA PRO A 2 -13.46 -10.22 4.89
C PRO A 2 -12.00 -10.22 5.36
N LYS A 3 -11.53 -11.44 5.63
CA LYS A 3 -10.25 -11.81 6.21
C LYS A 3 -9.08 -11.10 5.52
N ASN A 4 -8.17 -10.59 6.35
CA ASN A 4 -6.82 -10.21 5.98
C ASN A 4 -6.29 -11.21 4.95
N ALA A 5 -5.94 -10.72 3.76
CA ALA A 5 -5.03 -11.43 2.89
C ALA A 5 -3.84 -11.79 3.77
N SER A 6 -3.61 -13.09 3.94
CA SER A 6 -2.50 -13.62 4.70
C SER A 6 -1.28 -12.87 4.24
N ALA A 7 -0.73 -12.03 5.12
CA ALA A 7 0.67 -11.69 5.02
C ALA A 7 1.35 -13.05 5.03
N VAL A 8 1.83 -13.47 3.85
CA VAL A 8 2.83 -14.50 3.75
C VAL A 8 4.00 -13.90 4.50
N GLN A 9 3.99 -14.10 5.82
CA GLN A 9 5.18 -14.01 6.61
C GLN A 9 6.07 -15.04 5.94
N HIS A 10 6.99 -14.56 5.09
CA HIS A 10 8.18 -15.33 4.80
C HIS A 10 8.74 -15.67 6.18
N GLN A 11 8.43 -16.88 6.63
CA GLN A 11 9.06 -17.43 7.80
C GLN A 11 10.53 -17.47 7.42
N VAL A 12 11.24 -16.49 7.97
CA VAL A 12 12.69 -16.45 7.98
C VAL A 12 13.10 -17.85 8.43
N ALA A 13 13.74 -18.59 7.53
CA ALA A 13 14.20 -19.93 7.84
C ALA A 13 14.96 -19.85 9.18
N PRO A 14 14.66 -20.74 10.14
CA PRO A 14 15.33 -20.71 11.43
C PRO A 14 16.84 -20.71 11.22
N ALA A 15 17.53 -19.89 12.01
CA ALA A 15 18.96 -19.65 11.87
C ALA A 15 19.74 -20.98 11.80
N GLY A 16 20.24 -21.31 10.60
CA GLY A 16 21.09 -22.48 10.37
C GLY A 16 20.71 -23.37 9.18
N ASP A 17 19.56 -23.18 8.53
CA ASP A 17 19.17 -24.02 7.38
C ASP A 17 19.96 -23.66 6.09
N PRO A 18 20.29 -24.67 5.24
CA PRO A 18 20.98 -24.46 3.97
C PRO A 18 20.16 -23.57 3.02
N SER A 19 20.85 -22.91 2.09
CA SER A 19 20.16 -22.06 1.09
C SER A 19 19.23 -22.91 0.21
N PRO A 20 18.10 -22.37 -0.29
CA PRO A 20 17.25 -23.08 -1.23
C PRO A 20 18.02 -23.62 -2.43
N GLN A 21 18.99 -22.87 -2.94
CA GLN A 21 19.83 -23.28 -4.06
C GLN A 21 20.74 -24.47 -3.71
N THR A 22 21.29 -24.51 -2.49
CA THR A 22 22.01 -25.68 -1.96
C THR A 22 21.10 -26.89 -1.86
N CYS A 23 19.87 -26.72 -1.36
CA CYS A 23 18.87 -27.80 -1.32
C CYS A 23 18.57 -28.36 -2.71
N LEU A 24 18.39 -27.49 -3.72
CA LEU A 24 18.16 -27.89 -5.10
C LEU A 24 19.35 -28.66 -5.70
N GLN A 25 20.57 -28.16 -5.48
CA GLN A 25 21.79 -28.82 -5.93
C GLN A 25 21.93 -30.22 -5.33
N ILE A 26 21.73 -30.35 -4.01
CA ILE A 26 21.83 -31.63 -3.32
C ILE A 26 20.72 -32.59 -3.76
N ALA A 27 19.48 -32.11 -3.92
CA ALA A 27 18.38 -32.94 -4.39
C ALA A 27 18.65 -33.53 -5.78
N ARG A 28 19.17 -32.71 -6.71
CA ARG A 28 19.58 -33.16 -8.05
C ARG A 28 20.74 -34.16 -7.99
N GLN A 29 21.75 -33.88 -7.18
CA GLN A 29 22.89 -34.78 -7.01
C GLN A 29 22.46 -36.14 -6.44
N ALA A 30 21.55 -36.14 -5.47
CA ALA A 30 20.98 -37.37 -4.91
C ALA A 30 20.20 -38.18 -5.96
N ALA A 31 19.37 -37.53 -6.78
CA ALA A 31 18.66 -38.19 -7.87
C ALA A 31 19.64 -38.84 -8.88
N ILE A 32 20.70 -38.13 -9.28
CA ILE A 32 21.74 -38.67 -10.16
C ILE A 32 22.38 -39.93 -9.54
N LEU A 33 22.77 -39.88 -8.26
CA LEU A 33 23.35 -41.04 -7.58
C LEU A 33 22.37 -42.22 -7.52
N ALA A 34 21.08 -41.97 -7.30
CA ALA A 34 20.06 -43.01 -7.27
C ALA A 34 19.89 -43.70 -8.64
N VAL A 35 19.85 -42.92 -9.72
CA VAL A 35 19.75 -43.43 -11.09
C VAL A 35 20.98 -44.26 -11.46
N THR A 36 22.18 -43.76 -11.13
CA THR A 36 23.41 -44.52 -11.41
C THR A 36 23.43 -45.89 -10.69
N ALA A 37 22.93 -45.96 -9.45
CA ALA A 37 22.81 -47.22 -8.73
C ALA A 37 21.79 -48.18 -9.38
N ALA A 38 20.67 -47.65 -9.89
CA ALA A 38 19.68 -48.46 -10.61
C ALA A 38 20.25 -49.01 -11.93
N ASP A 39 21.02 -48.21 -12.67
CA ASP A 39 21.70 -48.61 -13.91
C ASP A 39 22.78 -49.67 -13.66
N ASP A 40 23.52 -49.57 -12.55
CA ASP A 40 24.48 -50.58 -12.13
C ASP A 40 23.80 -51.91 -11.78
N ALA A 41 22.67 -51.88 -11.08
CA ALA A 41 21.88 -53.06 -10.76
C ALA A 41 21.32 -53.74 -12.04
N MET A 42 20.84 -52.95 -12.99
CA MET A 42 20.40 -53.43 -14.31
C MET A 42 21.57 -54.06 -15.09
N THR A 43 22.73 -53.41 -15.09
CA THR A 43 23.93 -53.92 -15.74
C THR A 43 24.41 -55.24 -15.12
N ALA A 44 24.27 -55.39 -13.80
CA ALA A 44 24.59 -56.63 -13.08
C ALA A 44 23.70 -57.80 -13.52
N ILE A 45 22.40 -57.57 -13.75
CA ILE A 45 21.50 -58.58 -14.34
C ILE A 45 21.95 -58.96 -15.74
N CYS A 46 22.20 -57.97 -16.61
CA CYS A 46 22.57 -58.23 -18.01
C CYS A 46 23.89 -59.03 -18.14
N ARG A 47 24.80 -58.90 -17.17
CA ARG A 47 26.09 -59.62 -17.15
C ARG A 47 26.02 -60.96 -16.41
N ASN A 48 24.94 -61.24 -15.68
CA ASN A 48 24.83 -62.47 -14.90
C ASN A 48 24.67 -63.69 -15.83
N ARG A 49 25.61 -64.63 -15.74
CA ARG A 49 25.60 -65.92 -16.47
C ARG A 49 25.14 -67.10 -15.61
N SER A 50 24.72 -66.84 -14.36
CA SER A 50 24.32 -67.86 -13.38
C SER A 50 22.83 -67.78 -13.03
N GLY A 51 22.24 -68.89 -12.59
CA GLY A 51 20.79 -69.03 -12.29
C GLY A 51 20.23 -68.23 -11.11
N ALA A 52 20.96 -67.25 -10.56
CA ALA A 52 20.51 -66.37 -9.48
C ALA A 52 19.70 -65.15 -9.97
N THR A 53 18.89 -65.33 -11.02
CA THR A 53 18.18 -64.22 -11.71
C THR A 53 17.16 -63.53 -10.80
N ALA A 54 16.37 -64.29 -10.03
CA ALA A 54 15.29 -63.72 -9.21
C ALA A 54 15.77 -62.74 -8.14
N ARG A 55 16.95 -62.96 -7.55
CA ARG A 55 17.50 -62.04 -6.52
C ARG A 55 18.01 -60.74 -7.15
N LEU A 56 18.68 -60.83 -8.30
CA LEU A 56 19.18 -59.66 -9.01
C LEU A 56 18.02 -58.84 -9.59
N GLU A 57 17.01 -59.50 -10.14
CA GLU A 57 15.77 -58.87 -10.63
C GLU A 57 15.04 -58.11 -9.51
N ALA A 58 14.92 -58.72 -8.32
CA ALA A 58 14.37 -58.03 -7.15
C ALA A 58 15.21 -56.81 -6.73
N ALA A 59 16.54 -56.93 -6.75
CA ALA A 59 17.45 -55.83 -6.44
C ALA A 59 17.35 -54.66 -7.44
N MET A 60 17.28 -54.96 -8.74
CA MET A 60 17.07 -53.95 -9.79
C MET A 60 15.72 -53.25 -9.64
N HIS A 61 14.63 -53.99 -9.43
CA HIS A 61 13.31 -53.37 -9.23
C HIS A 61 13.27 -52.50 -7.98
N ALA A 62 13.90 -52.94 -6.89
CA ALA A 62 14.00 -52.15 -5.67
C ALA A 62 14.84 -50.88 -5.89
N ALA A 63 16.01 -50.98 -6.52
CA ALA A 63 16.87 -49.83 -6.82
C ALA A 63 16.18 -48.83 -7.77
N HIS A 64 15.54 -49.32 -8.83
CA HIS A 64 14.81 -48.49 -9.78
C HIS A 64 13.63 -47.76 -9.14
N LYS A 65 12.85 -48.44 -8.28
CA LYS A 65 11.74 -47.81 -7.56
C LYS A 65 12.23 -46.64 -6.70
N GLU A 66 13.30 -46.83 -5.95
CA GLU A 66 13.86 -45.78 -5.10
C GLU A 66 14.49 -44.64 -5.93
N ALA A 67 15.07 -44.93 -7.09
CA ALA A 67 15.56 -43.91 -8.01
C ALA A 67 14.45 -43.01 -8.56
N VAL A 68 13.30 -43.58 -8.94
CA VAL A 68 12.13 -42.80 -9.39
C VAL A 68 11.60 -41.88 -8.29
N GLU A 69 11.59 -42.34 -7.03
CA GLU A 69 11.18 -41.48 -5.91
C GLU A 69 12.20 -40.36 -5.65
N ALA A 70 13.50 -40.64 -5.78
CA ALA A 70 14.56 -39.64 -5.64
C ALA A 70 14.43 -38.54 -6.71
N GLU A 71 14.23 -38.90 -7.98
CA GLU A 71 13.96 -37.96 -9.08
C GLU A 71 12.69 -37.15 -8.80
N GLY A 72 11.59 -37.81 -8.43
CA GLY A 72 10.33 -37.13 -8.13
C GLY A 72 10.46 -36.13 -6.98
N HIS A 73 11.32 -36.39 -5.99
CA HIS A 73 11.62 -35.43 -4.93
C HIS A 73 12.53 -34.29 -5.39
N ALA A 74 13.49 -34.53 -6.28
CA ALA A 74 14.31 -33.48 -6.88
C ALA A 74 13.45 -32.52 -7.72
N ASP A 75 12.56 -33.05 -8.55
CA ASP A 75 11.62 -32.25 -9.35
C ASP A 75 10.68 -31.43 -8.47
N ARG A 76 10.15 -32.03 -7.39
CA ARG A 76 9.33 -31.31 -6.40
C ARG A 76 10.12 -30.20 -5.70
N ALA A 77 11.42 -30.38 -5.45
CA ALA A 77 12.24 -29.35 -4.83
C ALA A 77 12.28 -28.08 -5.71
N GLU A 78 12.43 -28.25 -7.02
CA GLU A 78 12.42 -27.15 -8.00
C GLU A 78 11.06 -26.47 -8.05
N GLN A 79 9.98 -27.26 -8.21
CA GLN A 79 8.62 -26.73 -8.21
C GLN A 79 8.30 -25.93 -6.95
N TYR A 80 8.75 -26.39 -5.78
CA TYR A 80 8.49 -25.73 -4.50
C TYR A 80 9.40 -24.52 -4.26
N ALA A 81 10.57 -24.45 -4.89
CA ALA A 81 11.42 -23.27 -4.83
C ALA A 81 10.81 -22.10 -5.62
N ASP A 82 10.11 -22.40 -6.71
CA ASP A 82 9.46 -21.42 -7.57
C ASP A 82 8.02 -21.06 -7.12
N ASP A 83 7.41 -21.85 -6.23
CA ASP A 83 6.05 -21.63 -5.74
C ASP A 83 6.01 -20.67 -4.54
N PRO A 84 5.45 -19.45 -4.67
CA PRO A 84 5.39 -18.47 -3.58
C PRO A 84 4.41 -18.86 -2.46
N THR A 85 3.58 -19.89 -2.67
CA THR A 85 2.64 -20.41 -1.65
C THR A 85 3.28 -21.44 -0.72
N MET A 86 4.43 -21.99 -1.10
CA MET A 86 5.12 -23.02 -0.35
C MET A 86 5.98 -22.45 0.79
N PRO A 87 6.10 -23.16 1.93
CA PRO A 87 6.95 -22.71 3.02
C PRO A 87 8.42 -22.74 2.59
N SER A 88 9.23 -21.83 3.14
CA SER A 88 10.67 -21.73 2.86
C SER A 88 11.47 -23.01 3.16
N SER A 89 10.93 -23.88 4.02
CA SER A 89 11.50 -25.19 4.35
C SER A 89 11.15 -26.30 3.34
N ALA A 90 10.27 -26.06 2.37
CA ALA A 90 9.81 -27.07 1.42
C ALA A 90 10.95 -27.64 0.54
N PRO A 91 11.87 -26.83 0.00
CA PRO A 91 13.03 -27.36 -0.74
C PRO A 91 13.94 -28.24 0.12
N LEU A 92 14.12 -27.89 1.41
CA LEU A 92 14.92 -28.67 2.35
C LEU A 92 14.27 -30.03 2.65
N TYR A 93 12.94 -30.07 2.80
CA TYR A 93 12.20 -31.32 2.96
C TYR A 93 12.39 -32.24 1.74
N CYS A 94 12.24 -31.70 0.53
CA CYS A 94 12.42 -32.47 -0.70
C CYS A 94 13.87 -32.97 -0.87
N ALA A 95 14.87 -32.13 -0.56
CA ALA A 95 16.27 -32.53 -0.63
C ALA A 95 16.60 -33.68 0.33
N ARG A 96 16.08 -33.65 1.56
CA ARG A 96 16.26 -34.76 2.52
C ARG A 96 15.63 -36.05 2.02
N ALA A 97 14.41 -35.98 1.47
CA ALA A 97 13.73 -37.15 0.92
C ALA A 97 14.48 -37.72 -0.30
N ALA A 98 14.98 -36.88 -1.21
CA ALA A 98 15.78 -37.32 -2.35
C ALA A 98 17.06 -38.04 -1.90
N VAL A 99 17.76 -37.52 -0.89
CA VAL A 99 18.95 -38.17 -0.30
C VAL A 99 18.59 -39.52 0.35
N ASP A 100 17.50 -39.59 1.12
CA ASP A 100 17.05 -40.85 1.74
C ASP A 100 16.75 -41.93 0.70
N HIS A 101 16.08 -41.56 -0.40
CA HIS A 101 15.79 -42.48 -1.50
C HIS A 101 17.05 -42.90 -2.28
N ALA A 102 18.00 -41.97 -2.48
CA ALA A 102 19.28 -42.29 -3.10
C ALA A 102 20.11 -43.32 -2.30
N VAL A 103 20.16 -43.17 -0.97
CA VAL A 103 20.81 -44.15 -0.08
C VAL A 103 20.14 -45.52 -0.17
N ARG A 104 18.81 -45.58 -0.24
CA ARG A 104 18.07 -46.84 -0.41
C ARG A 104 18.30 -47.47 -1.78
N ALA A 105 18.37 -46.69 -2.85
CA ALA A 105 18.70 -47.16 -4.19
C ALA A 105 20.11 -47.78 -4.23
N GLN A 106 21.11 -47.09 -3.68
CA GLN A 106 22.49 -47.60 -3.56
C GLN A 106 22.57 -48.88 -2.72
N SER A 107 21.87 -48.91 -1.58
CA SER A 107 21.81 -50.10 -0.72
C SER A 107 21.15 -51.29 -1.42
N ALA A 108 20.07 -51.06 -2.18
CA ALA A 108 19.36 -52.11 -2.92
C ALA A 108 20.19 -52.66 -4.09
N ALA A 109 20.95 -51.80 -4.77
CA ALA A 109 21.88 -52.18 -5.83
C ALA A 109 23.13 -52.91 -5.30
N GLY A 110 23.41 -52.82 -3.99
CA GLY A 110 24.60 -53.40 -3.37
C GLY A 110 25.89 -52.61 -3.65
N VAL A 111 25.77 -51.31 -3.93
CA VAL A 111 26.91 -50.39 -4.14
C VAL A 111 27.18 -49.56 -2.88
N GLU A 112 28.34 -48.89 -2.85
CA GLU A 112 28.71 -48.00 -1.74
C GLU A 112 27.72 -46.84 -1.60
N THR A 113 27.34 -46.50 -0.36
CA THR A 113 26.28 -45.53 -0.04
C THR A 113 26.80 -44.09 0.06
N THR A 114 27.43 -43.61 -1.01
CA THR A 114 28.01 -42.25 -1.10
C THR A 114 26.98 -41.13 -0.94
N ALA A 115 25.69 -41.40 -1.19
CA ALA A 115 24.63 -40.42 -0.97
C ALA A 115 24.46 -40.03 0.52
N ALA A 116 24.99 -40.82 1.46
CA ALA A 116 24.96 -40.48 2.89
C ALA A 116 25.75 -39.20 3.20
N ASP A 117 26.81 -38.90 2.45
CA ASP A 117 27.63 -37.70 2.65
C ASP A 117 26.85 -36.42 2.32
N LEU A 118 25.94 -36.48 1.35
CA LEU A 118 25.04 -35.38 1.00
C LEU A 118 24.09 -35.01 2.15
N ARG A 119 23.78 -35.97 3.04
CA ARG A 119 23.00 -35.70 4.25
C ARG A 119 23.76 -34.80 5.21
N ALA A 120 25.06 -35.04 5.38
CA ALA A 120 25.93 -34.23 6.24
C ALA A 120 26.07 -32.80 5.69
N GLU A 121 26.10 -32.65 4.36
CA GLU A 121 26.11 -31.33 3.71
C GLU A 121 24.79 -30.57 3.92
N LEU A 122 23.63 -31.25 3.85
CA LEU A 122 22.32 -30.63 4.14
C LEU A 122 22.17 -30.23 5.61
N GLU A 123 22.80 -30.96 6.53
CA GLU A 123 22.72 -30.70 7.97
C GLU A 123 23.83 -29.74 8.45
N ARG A 124 24.74 -29.33 7.56
CA ARG A 124 25.76 -28.32 7.87
C ARG A 124 25.09 -26.98 8.20
N LYS A 125 25.31 -26.51 9.42
CA LYS A 125 24.92 -25.16 9.82
C LYS A 125 25.83 -24.13 9.17
N LEU A 126 25.23 -23.10 8.57
CA LEU A 126 25.95 -21.90 8.12
C LEU A 126 26.72 -21.27 9.29
N THR A 127 27.93 -20.81 9.02
CA THR A 127 28.71 -20.04 10.00
C THR A 127 28.10 -18.65 10.20
N ALA A 128 28.39 -18.03 11.34
CA ALA A 128 27.91 -16.67 11.62
C ALA A 128 28.41 -15.64 10.59
N ALA A 129 29.60 -15.86 9.99
CA ALA A 129 30.15 -15.01 8.95
C ALA A 129 29.37 -15.14 7.63
N GLU A 130 29.12 -16.37 7.16
CA GLU A 130 28.32 -16.63 5.96
C GLU A 130 26.89 -16.08 6.11
N TYR A 131 26.31 -16.15 7.31
CA TYR A 131 25.01 -15.53 7.59
C TYR A 131 25.06 -14.00 7.50
N ALA A 132 26.11 -13.38 8.06
CA ALA A 132 26.28 -11.93 8.02
C ALA A 132 26.45 -11.44 6.57
N GLU A 133 27.23 -12.13 5.74
CA GLU A 133 27.39 -11.82 4.32
C GLU A 133 26.06 -11.87 3.57
N ARG A 134 25.29 -12.95 3.76
CA ARG A 134 23.96 -13.10 3.14
C ARG A 134 22.99 -12.01 3.58
N GLU A 135 23.02 -11.63 4.85
CA GLU A 135 22.20 -10.54 5.36
C GLU A 135 22.61 -9.19 4.74
N THR A 136 23.90 -8.96 4.48
CA THR A 136 24.36 -7.76 3.79
C THR A 136 23.94 -7.73 2.32
N GLU A 137 23.99 -8.86 1.62
CA GLU A 137 23.50 -8.99 0.25
C GLU A 137 22.01 -8.73 0.17
N ARG A 138 21.21 -9.34 1.06
CA ARG A 138 19.76 -9.10 1.12
C ARG A 138 19.44 -7.61 1.33
N ARG A 139 20.16 -6.94 2.24
CA ARG A 139 19.95 -5.50 2.47
C ARG A 139 20.37 -4.64 1.28
N ARG A 140 21.39 -5.04 0.52
CA ARG A 140 21.78 -4.35 -0.72
C ARG A 140 20.68 -4.49 -1.78
N GLU A 141 20.18 -5.70 -2.00
CA GLU A 141 19.08 -5.95 -2.94
C GLU A 141 17.80 -5.19 -2.53
N GLU A 142 17.45 -5.21 -1.24
CA GLU A 142 16.31 -4.45 -0.71
C GLU A 142 16.50 -2.94 -0.93
N ALA A 143 17.71 -2.42 -0.72
CA ALA A 143 18.03 -1.01 -0.92
C ALA A 143 18.00 -0.61 -2.40
N GLU A 144 18.49 -1.48 -3.30
CA GLU A 144 18.44 -1.26 -4.75
C GLU A 144 17.00 -1.23 -5.26
N LYS A 145 16.18 -2.23 -4.87
CA LYS A 145 14.75 -2.26 -5.21
C LYS A 145 14.03 -1.01 -4.70
N GLU A 146 14.27 -0.63 -3.44
CA GLU A 146 13.67 0.58 -2.88
C GLU A 146 14.14 1.85 -3.60
N ALA A 147 15.40 1.92 -4.03
CA ALA A 147 15.90 3.05 -4.82
C ALA A 147 15.23 3.13 -6.20
N GLU A 148 15.06 2.01 -6.89
CA GLU A 148 14.34 1.93 -8.17
C GLU A 148 12.88 2.36 -8.01
N GLU A 149 12.19 1.87 -6.99
CA GLU A 149 10.79 2.20 -6.74
C GLU A 149 10.60 3.67 -6.33
N ARG A 150 11.54 4.22 -5.55
CA ARG A 150 11.59 5.67 -5.24
C ARG A 150 11.81 6.49 -6.50
N ALA A 151 12.72 6.08 -7.39
CA ALA A 151 12.97 6.76 -8.64
C ALA A 151 11.73 6.74 -9.56
N ALA A 152 11.02 5.61 -9.62
CA ALA A 152 9.83 5.45 -10.45
C ALA A 152 8.61 6.25 -9.97
N THR A 153 8.39 6.31 -8.65
CA THR A 153 7.18 6.90 -8.07
C THR A 153 7.37 8.28 -7.47
N GLY A 154 8.62 8.66 -7.17
CA GLY A 154 8.94 9.84 -6.37
C GLY A 154 8.43 9.76 -4.93
N MET A 155 8.13 8.57 -4.41
CA MET A 155 7.55 8.32 -3.08
C MET A 155 8.37 7.28 -2.31
N ASP A 156 8.39 7.41 -0.98
CA ASP A 156 8.87 6.35 -0.08
C ASP A 156 7.88 5.15 -0.04
N ALA A 157 8.34 4.00 0.47
CA ALA A 157 7.52 2.80 0.63
C ALA A 157 6.18 3.08 1.34
N ASP A 158 6.20 3.83 2.45
CA ASP A 158 5.00 4.16 3.22
C ASP A 158 3.97 4.96 2.41
N ASN A 159 4.39 5.93 1.59
CA ASN A 159 3.50 6.72 0.75
C ASN A 159 2.99 5.92 -0.45
N ARG A 160 3.79 4.99 -0.98
CA ARG A 160 3.33 4.03 -2.00
C ARG A 160 2.24 3.12 -1.45
N ASP A 161 2.44 2.59 -0.25
CA ASP A 161 1.44 1.80 0.47
C ASP A 161 0.17 2.61 0.73
N ARG A 162 0.30 3.86 1.19
CA ARG A 162 -0.85 4.76 1.36
C ARG A 162 -1.57 5.02 0.05
N ALA A 163 -0.85 5.22 -1.05
CA ALA A 163 -1.44 5.42 -2.36
C ALA A 163 -2.24 4.18 -2.81
N ALA A 164 -1.69 2.98 -2.61
CA ALA A 164 -2.37 1.71 -2.90
C ALA A 164 -3.65 1.55 -2.05
N ARG A 165 -3.55 1.78 -0.73
CA ARG A 165 -4.71 1.73 0.18
C ARG A 165 -5.79 2.74 -0.19
N ASN A 166 -5.41 3.95 -0.61
CA ASN A 166 -6.37 4.96 -1.05
C ASN A 166 -7.10 4.57 -2.35
N ARG A 167 -6.43 3.88 -3.29
CA ARG A 167 -7.11 3.33 -4.48
C ARG A 167 -8.16 2.30 -4.08
N TYR A 168 -7.81 1.38 -3.18
CA TYR A 168 -8.74 0.39 -2.63
C TYR A 168 -9.95 1.06 -1.92
N LEU A 169 -9.70 2.11 -1.13
CA LEU A 169 -10.77 2.90 -0.51
C LEU A 169 -11.65 3.60 -1.56
N ALA A 170 -11.06 4.11 -2.65
CA ALA A 170 -11.80 4.77 -3.72
C ALA A 170 -12.72 3.79 -4.46
N GLU A 171 -12.24 2.60 -4.78
CA GLU A 171 -13.03 1.53 -5.39
C GLU A 171 -14.25 1.15 -4.53
N GLY A 172 -14.06 1.04 -3.21
CA GLY A 172 -15.14 0.69 -2.29
C GLY A 172 -16.20 1.79 -2.07
N HIS A 173 -15.80 3.07 -2.12
CA HIS A 173 -16.66 4.17 -1.64
C HIS A 173 -17.16 5.15 -2.72
N VAL A 174 -16.51 5.26 -3.88
CA VAL A 174 -16.90 6.28 -4.88
C VAL A 174 -18.30 6.04 -5.45
N ALA A 175 -18.65 4.80 -5.75
CA ALA A 175 -19.99 4.45 -6.24
C ALA A 175 -21.09 4.78 -5.23
N GLU A 176 -20.75 4.75 -3.93
CA GLU A 176 -21.67 5.00 -2.82
C GLU A 176 -22.06 6.45 -2.67
N LEU A 177 -21.21 7.38 -3.13
CA LEU A 177 -21.48 8.81 -3.13
C LEU A 177 -22.70 9.17 -3.99
N GLY A 178 -23.05 8.32 -4.95
CA GLY A 178 -24.12 8.60 -5.92
C GLY A 178 -23.80 9.82 -6.76
N TRP A 179 -22.52 10.05 -7.06
CA TRP A 179 -22.04 11.18 -7.84
C TRP A 179 -21.96 10.86 -9.32
N THR A 180 -21.98 11.92 -10.11
CA THR A 180 -21.69 11.91 -11.55
C THR A 180 -20.46 12.79 -11.80
N ALA A 181 -19.85 12.69 -13.00
CA ALA A 181 -18.76 13.58 -13.39
C ALA A 181 -19.12 15.08 -13.24
N GLY A 182 -20.40 15.43 -13.36
CA GLY A 182 -20.90 16.78 -13.11
C GLY A 182 -20.72 17.26 -11.66
N HIS A 183 -20.83 16.37 -10.67
CA HIS A 183 -20.60 16.69 -9.27
C HIS A 183 -19.11 16.94 -8.99
N VAL A 184 -18.23 16.11 -9.57
CA VAL A 184 -16.78 16.29 -9.49
C VAL A 184 -16.35 17.66 -10.01
N ARG A 185 -16.83 18.07 -11.19
CA ARG A 185 -16.52 19.39 -11.78
C ARG A 185 -16.92 20.57 -10.88
N VAL A 186 -18.01 20.45 -10.12
CA VAL A 186 -18.43 21.49 -9.16
C VAL A 186 -17.44 21.56 -8.00
N LEU A 187 -17.05 20.42 -7.44
CA LEU A 187 -16.05 20.38 -6.37
C LEU A 187 -14.66 20.83 -6.84
N GLU A 188 -14.27 20.56 -8.08
CA GLU A 188 -13.03 21.09 -8.65
C GLU A 188 -13.06 22.62 -8.80
N ALA A 189 -14.21 23.18 -9.20
CA ALA A 189 -14.40 24.63 -9.23
C ALA A 189 -14.31 25.24 -7.82
N ALA A 190 -14.83 24.53 -6.81
CA ALA A 190 -14.72 24.93 -5.41
C ALA A 190 -13.28 24.83 -4.89
N ALA A 191 -12.60 23.70 -5.14
CA ALA A 191 -11.23 23.44 -4.70
C ALA A 191 -10.22 24.41 -5.33
N SER A 192 -10.48 24.87 -6.56
CA SER A 192 -9.69 25.93 -7.20
C SER A 192 -10.01 27.35 -6.69
N GLY A 193 -10.92 27.50 -5.72
CA GLY A 193 -11.34 28.80 -5.18
C GLY A 193 -12.00 29.68 -6.24
N ARG A 194 -12.79 29.09 -7.12
CA ARG A 194 -13.49 29.80 -8.21
C ARG A 194 -15.01 29.68 -8.15
N LEU A 195 -15.55 28.85 -7.25
CA LEU A 195 -16.99 28.65 -7.12
C LEU A 195 -17.60 29.68 -6.17
N TYR A 196 -18.66 30.35 -6.61
CA TYR A 196 -19.39 31.29 -5.78
C TYR A 196 -20.89 31.34 -6.10
N TRP A 197 -21.67 31.82 -5.14
CA TRP A 197 -23.10 32.06 -5.21
C TRP A 197 -23.40 33.55 -5.13
N ARG A 198 -24.11 34.07 -6.14
CA ARG A 198 -24.61 35.44 -6.17
C ARG A 198 -25.98 35.48 -6.82
N GLY A 199 -26.93 36.21 -6.22
CA GLY A 199 -28.31 36.32 -6.73
C GLY A 199 -29.00 34.95 -6.94
N GLY A 200 -28.75 33.99 -6.04
CA GLY A 200 -29.33 32.64 -6.10
C GLY A 200 -28.78 31.72 -7.20
N ARG A 201 -27.70 32.10 -7.89
CA ARG A 201 -27.11 31.34 -9.02
C ARG A 201 -25.67 30.93 -8.74
N ALA A 202 -25.35 29.66 -8.98
CA ALA A 202 -24.00 29.13 -8.87
C ALA A 202 -23.17 29.54 -10.09
N ARG A 203 -22.00 30.14 -9.87
CA ARG A 203 -21.09 30.59 -10.93
C ARG A 203 -19.68 30.14 -10.64
N GLN A 204 -18.93 29.95 -11.71
CA GLN A 204 -17.49 29.76 -11.66
C GLN A 204 -16.79 30.95 -12.26
N ALA A 205 -15.95 31.57 -11.44
CA ALA A 205 -15.04 32.63 -11.80
C ALA A 205 -14.02 32.18 -12.84
N ALA A 206 -13.56 33.11 -13.68
CA ALA A 206 -12.47 32.84 -14.62
C ALA A 206 -11.13 32.64 -13.89
N ARG A 207 -10.87 33.45 -12.87
CA ARG A 207 -9.65 33.45 -12.06
C ARG A 207 -9.97 33.21 -10.59
N HIS A 208 -9.00 32.67 -9.86
CA HIS A 208 -9.09 32.54 -8.41
C HIS A 208 -9.31 33.92 -7.75
N GLY A 209 -10.19 33.99 -6.76
CA GLY A 209 -10.45 35.23 -6.00
C GLY A 209 -11.31 36.29 -6.70
N VAL A 210 -11.78 36.05 -7.94
CA VAL A 210 -12.57 37.04 -8.70
C VAL A 210 -14.06 36.69 -8.70
N TRP A 211 -14.90 37.53 -8.08
CA TRP A 211 -16.32 37.21 -7.84
C TRP A 211 -17.32 37.95 -8.73
N ASN A 212 -16.82 38.60 -9.77
CA ASN A 212 -17.60 39.36 -10.75
C ASN A 212 -17.57 38.64 -12.11
N GLY A 213 -18.64 37.92 -12.43
CA GLY A 213 -18.81 37.28 -13.75
C GLY A 213 -18.37 35.81 -13.83
N GLY A 214 -18.19 35.31 -15.06
CA GLY A 214 -17.83 33.91 -15.32
C GLY A 214 -19.01 33.01 -15.69
N ARG A 215 -18.72 31.71 -15.83
CA ARG A 215 -19.64 30.72 -16.41
C ARG A 215 -20.68 30.24 -15.40
N ARG A 216 -21.88 29.90 -15.89
CA ARG A 216 -22.94 29.30 -15.06
C ARG A 216 -22.59 27.84 -14.77
N ILE A 217 -22.83 27.40 -13.54
CA ILE A 217 -22.72 26.01 -13.11
C ILE A 217 -24.13 25.48 -12.77
N SER A 218 -24.31 24.16 -12.86
CA SER A 218 -25.56 23.51 -12.43
C SER A 218 -25.91 23.90 -11.00
N ARG A 219 -27.02 24.61 -10.86
CA ARG A 219 -27.58 25.01 -9.55
C ARG A 219 -27.93 23.78 -8.73
N GLU A 220 -28.56 22.79 -9.35
CA GLU A 220 -29.04 21.58 -8.69
C GLU A 220 -27.91 20.78 -8.07
N ARG A 221 -26.85 20.49 -8.84
CA ARG A 221 -25.68 19.75 -8.31
C ARG A 221 -24.95 20.51 -7.22
N THR A 222 -24.81 21.83 -7.38
CA THR A 222 -24.18 22.69 -6.36
C THR A 222 -25.00 22.69 -5.07
N GLN A 223 -26.33 22.81 -5.18
CA GLN A 223 -27.23 22.79 -4.04
C GLN A 223 -27.25 21.42 -3.36
N ALA A 224 -27.21 20.32 -4.12
CA ALA A 224 -27.13 18.97 -3.59
C ALA A 224 -25.84 18.74 -2.79
N LEU A 225 -24.68 19.16 -3.33
CA LEU A 225 -23.38 19.07 -2.66
C LEU A 225 -23.32 19.93 -1.39
N PHE A 226 -23.89 21.13 -1.44
CA PHE A 226 -23.98 22.01 -0.27
C PHE A 226 -24.91 21.43 0.81
N ALA A 227 -26.09 20.93 0.43
CA ALA A 227 -27.03 20.30 1.35
C ALA A 227 -26.45 19.05 2.04
N ALA A 228 -25.64 18.28 1.31
CA ALA A 228 -24.93 17.11 1.83
C ALA A 228 -23.60 17.46 2.53
N ARG A 229 -23.29 18.74 2.76
CA ARG A 229 -22.11 19.24 3.49
C ARG A 229 -20.76 18.91 2.84
N PHE A 230 -20.73 18.60 1.55
CA PHE A 230 -19.48 18.51 0.79
C PHE A 230 -18.91 19.89 0.45
N LEU A 231 -19.75 20.92 0.43
CA LEU A 231 -19.37 22.32 0.28
C LEU A 231 -19.71 23.10 1.55
N VAL A 232 -18.88 24.09 1.87
CA VAL A 232 -19.16 25.13 2.86
C VAL A 232 -19.18 26.48 2.17
N ALA A 233 -19.96 27.42 2.73
CA ALA A 233 -20.11 28.76 2.18
C ALA A 233 -19.51 29.79 3.13
N VAL A 234 -18.61 30.62 2.62
CA VAL A 234 -18.06 31.79 3.30
C VAL A 234 -18.71 33.03 2.70
N ARG A 235 -19.37 33.84 3.55
CA ARG A 235 -20.02 35.08 3.11
C ARG A 235 -18.98 36.18 3.00
N GLN A 236 -19.07 36.94 1.90
CA GLN A 236 -18.31 38.15 1.63
C GLN A 236 -19.18 39.39 1.91
N ASP A 237 -18.54 40.54 2.09
CA ASP A 237 -19.20 41.80 2.44
C ASP A 237 -20.16 42.29 1.35
N ASP A 238 -19.89 41.97 0.09
CA ASP A 238 -20.71 42.29 -1.09
C ASP A 238 -21.97 41.40 -1.24
N GLY A 239 -22.23 40.53 -0.26
CA GLY A 239 -23.33 39.56 -0.29
C GLY A 239 -23.04 38.32 -1.16
N THR A 240 -21.85 38.20 -1.74
CA THR A 240 -21.40 36.99 -2.43
C THR A 240 -21.09 35.88 -1.42
N ARG A 241 -21.43 34.64 -1.77
CA ARG A 241 -21.05 33.45 -0.98
C ARG A 241 -20.02 32.65 -1.75
N VAL A 242 -18.78 32.64 -1.28
CA VAL A 242 -17.72 31.79 -1.84
C VAL A 242 -17.92 30.37 -1.35
N LEU A 243 -17.89 29.39 -2.25
CA LEU A 243 -18.07 27.98 -1.93
C LEU A 243 -16.73 27.25 -1.99
N THR A 244 -16.34 26.65 -0.88
CA THR A 244 -15.13 25.83 -0.77
C THR A 244 -15.48 24.40 -0.37
N PRO A 245 -14.66 23.40 -0.72
CA PRO A 245 -14.86 22.04 -0.25
C PRO A 245 -14.74 21.98 1.28
N SER A 246 -15.63 21.27 1.94
CA SER A 246 -15.41 20.87 3.33
C SER A 246 -14.27 19.83 3.41
N PRO A 247 -13.72 19.51 4.60
CA PRO A 247 -12.75 18.42 4.72
C PRO A 247 -13.28 17.09 4.15
N MET A 248 -14.58 16.82 4.32
CA MET A 248 -15.25 15.66 3.71
C MET A 248 -15.35 15.80 2.19
N GLY A 249 -15.69 16.99 1.68
CA GLY A 249 -15.70 17.32 0.26
C GLY A 249 -14.35 17.14 -0.42
N GLN A 250 -13.27 17.54 0.26
CA GLN A 250 -11.91 17.38 -0.25
C GLN A 250 -11.55 15.89 -0.36
N VAL A 251 -11.76 15.10 0.70
CA VAL A 251 -11.48 13.66 0.66
C VAL A 251 -12.30 12.96 -0.42
N ALA A 252 -13.60 13.25 -0.49
CA ALA A 252 -14.47 12.65 -1.50
C ALA A 252 -14.07 13.03 -2.94
N LEU A 253 -13.59 14.26 -3.16
CA LEU A 253 -13.04 14.69 -4.44
C LEU A 253 -11.77 13.90 -4.81
N GLU A 254 -10.84 13.73 -3.88
CA GLU A 254 -9.61 12.97 -4.14
C GLU A 254 -9.90 11.49 -4.43
N LEU A 255 -10.80 10.86 -3.67
CA LEU A 255 -11.23 9.49 -3.94
C LEU A 255 -11.90 9.36 -5.33
N ALA A 256 -12.76 10.31 -5.70
CA ALA A 256 -13.40 10.32 -7.01
C ALA A 256 -12.39 10.48 -8.17
N ARG A 257 -11.26 11.16 -7.95
CA ARG A 257 -10.16 11.26 -8.94
C ARG A 257 -9.37 9.98 -9.06
N LEU A 258 -9.17 9.26 -7.95
CA LEU A 258 -8.47 7.97 -7.95
C LEU A 258 -9.29 6.87 -8.65
N HIS A 259 -10.62 6.92 -8.56
CA HIS A 259 -11.50 5.92 -9.17
C HIS A 259 -12.67 6.56 -9.95
N PRO A 260 -12.41 7.18 -11.11
CA PRO A 260 -13.45 7.82 -11.92
C PRO A 260 -14.47 6.83 -12.49
N ALA A 261 -14.09 5.56 -12.66
CA ALA A 261 -14.97 4.48 -13.12
C ALA A 261 -16.13 4.19 -12.15
N GLY A 262 -15.98 4.54 -10.86
CA GLY A 262 -17.05 4.39 -9.87
C GLY A 262 -18.12 5.49 -9.94
N LEU A 263 -17.95 6.50 -10.80
CA LEU A 263 -18.94 7.56 -10.99
C LEU A 263 -20.08 7.07 -11.89
N HIS A 264 -21.30 7.49 -11.56
CA HIS A 264 -22.46 7.15 -12.37
C HIS A 264 -22.44 7.91 -13.70
N GLY A 265 -22.75 7.22 -14.79
CA GLY A 265 -22.73 7.79 -16.15
C GLY A 265 -23.81 8.85 -16.40
N SER A 266 -24.91 8.82 -15.64
CA SER A 266 -25.99 9.80 -15.75
C SER A 266 -26.60 10.14 -14.39
N ASP A 267 -27.24 11.31 -14.29
CA ASP A 267 -27.93 11.71 -13.06
C ASP A 267 -29.12 10.77 -12.75
N GLN A 268 -29.72 10.17 -13.78
CA GLN A 268 -30.76 9.15 -13.64
C GLN A 268 -30.22 7.87 -12.99
N ALA A 269 -29.10 7.34 -13.50
CA ALA A 269 -28.47 6.15 -12.92
C ALA A 269 -28.03 6.39 -11.47
N ALA A 270 -27.47 7.57 -11.19
CA ALA A 270 -27.11 7.98 -9.84
C ALA A 270 -28.33 8.02 -8.90
N TYR A 271 -29.46 8.57 -9.38
CA TYR A 271 -30.72 8.60 -8.63
C TYR A 271 -31.28 7.20 -8.38
N GLU A 272 -31.30 6.33 -9.40
CA GLU A 272 -31.78 4.95 -9.29
C GLU A 272 -30.96 4.13 -8.29
N ALA A 273 -29.63 4.27 -8.32
CA ALA A 273 -28.75 3.63 -7.35
C ALA A 273 -29.06 4.07 -5.91
N ARG A 274 -29.29 5.37 -5.69
CA ARG A 274 -29.70 5.90 -4.37
C ARG A 274 -31.10 5.41 -3.99
N PHE A 275 -32.04 5.39 -4.93
CA PHE A 275 -33.41 4.92 -4.68
C PHE A 275 -33.43 3.44 -4.30
N ALA A 276 -32.65 2.59 -4.98
CA ALA A 276 -32.50 1.17 -4.66
C ALA A 276 -32.00 0.96 -3.22
N ARG A 277 -31.05 1.77 -2.75
CA ARG A 277 -30.51 1.72 -1.38
C ARG A 277 -31.54 2.07 -0.31
N VAL A 278 -32.41 3.04 -0.58
CA VAL A 278 -33.41 3.52 0.42
C VAL A 278 -34.72 2.72 0.36
N ARG A 279 -34.90 1.88 -0.67
CA ARG A 279 -36.10 1.06 -0.85
C ARG A 279 -36.28 0.10 0.32
N ARG A 280 -37.29 0.36 1.17
CA ARG A 280 -37.70 -0.51 2.28
C ARG A 280 -39.20 -0.81 2.18
N ARG A 281 -39.59 -2.06 2.44
CA ARG A 281 -40.98 -2.54 2.29
C ARG A 281 -42.01 -1.74 3.10
N HIS A 282 -41.62 -1.18 4.25
CA HIS A 282 -42.52 -0.50 5.20
C HIS A 282 -42.52 1.04 5.09
N LYS A 283 -41.72 1.65 4.20
CA LYS A 283 -41.62 3.13 4.09
C LYS A 283 -42.50 3.66 2.96
N ARG A 284 -43.17 4.80 3.15
CA ARG A 284 -43.98 5.42 2.07
C ARG A 284 -43.10 5.76 0.86
N ARG A 285 -43.65 5.59 -0.35
CA ARG A 285 -42.92 5.77 -1.61
C ARG A 285 -42.38 7.20 -1.77
N ASP A 286 -43.13 8.20 -1.33
CA ASP A 286 -42.71 9.61 -1.44
C ASP A 286 -41.52 9.91 -0.52
N ASP A 287 -41.48 9.34 0.68
CA ASP A 287 -40.33 9.47 1.58
C ASP A 287 -39.08 8.78 1.00
N GLN A 288 -39.26 7.69 0.26
CA GLN A 288 -38.15 7.01 -0.44
C GLN A 288 -37.61 7.88 -1.58
N LYS A 289 -38.50 8.50 -2.38
CA LYS A 289 -38.11 9.45 -3.44
C LYS A 289 -37.40 10.68 -2.85
N ALA A 290 -37.94 11.24 -1.77
CA ALA A 290 -37.34 12.39 -1.08
C ALA A 290 -35.94 12.06 -0.56
N ALA A 291 -35.77 10.90 0.08
CA ALA A 291 -34.46 10.45 0.54
C ALA A 291 -33.48 10.17 -0.61
N ALA A 292 -33.94 9.61 -1.73
CA ALA A 292 -33.11 9.36 -2.91
C ALA A 292 -32.65 10.65 -3.63
N ARG A 293 -33.33 11.78 -3.42
CA ARG A 293 -32.90 13.10 -3.92
C ARG A 293 -31.73 13.68 -3.11
N VAL A 294 -31.54 13.23 -1.88
CA VAL A 294 -30.43 13.70 -1.02
C VAL A 294 -29.18 12.90 -1.34
N LEU A 295 -28.03 13.58 -1.46
CA LEU A 295 -26.75 12.91 -1.61
C LEU A 295 -26.33 12.30 -0.27
N PRO A 296 -25.88 11.03 -0.25
CA PRO A 296 -25.32 10.43 0.95
C PRO A 296 -24.00 11.14 1.33
N PRO A 297 -23.70 11.28 2.63
CA PRO A 297 -22.38 11.73 3.06
C PRO A 297 -21.32 10.69 2.74
N LEU A 298 -20.04 11.10 2.71
CA LEU A 298 -18.93 10.15 2.62
C LEU A 298 -18.94 9.23 3.86
N ASP A 299 -18.64 7.95 3.65
CA ASP A 299 -18.54 6.99 4.74
C ASP A 299 -17.50 7.43 5.78
N SER A 300 -17.83 7.24 7.05
CA SER A 300 -16.99 7.70 8.16
C SER A 300 -15.63 6.99 8.20
N SER A 301 -15.55 5.73 7.74
CA SER A 301 -14.31 4.97 7.68
C SER A 301 -13.38 5.54 6.60
N ALA A 302 -13.91 5.78 5.38
CA ALA A 302 -13.17 6.43 4.30
C ALA A 302 -12.59 7.79 4.75
N ARG A 303 -13.40 8.60 5.44
CA ARG A 303 -12.95 9.89 5.96
C ARG A 303 -11.84 9.78 7.00
N LYS A 304 -11.87 8.76 7.86
CA LYS A 304 -10.87 8.56 8.92
C LYS A 304 -9.56 7.98 8.39
N LEU A 305 -9.66 7.02 7.48
CA LEU A 305 -8.53 6.25 6.96
C LEU A 305 -7.78 6.98 5.86
N TYR A 306 -8.46 7.84 5.09
CA TYR A 306 -7.82 8.57 4.01
C TYR A 306 -6.70 9.49 4.53
N ARG A 307 -5.53 9.35 3.90
CA ARG A 307 -4.36 10.21 4.09
C ARG A 307 -3.76 10.49 2.73
N LYS A 308 -3.57 11.77 2.38
CA LYS A 308 -2.97 12.15 1.09
C LYS A 308 -1.52 11.60 1.04
N PRO A 309 -1.15 10.78 0.04
CA PRO A 309 0.23 10.37 -0.15
C PRO A 309 1.04 11.58 -0.62
N VAL A 310 2.27 11.70 -0.13
CA VAL A 310 3.14 12.85 -0.34
C VAL A 310 4.40 12.37 -1.08
N THR A 311 4.81 13.09 -2.11
CA THR A 311 6.07 12.80 -2.82
C THR A 311 7.26 13.26 -1.99
N LEU A 312 8.44 12.71 -2.25
CA LEU A 312 9.69 13.11 -1.62
C LEU A 312 9.96 14.62 -1.83
N THR A 313 9.63 15.15 -3.01
CA THR A 313 9.72 16.59 -3.29
C THR A 313 8.74 17.44 -2.47
N GLU A 314 7.50 16.98 -2.30
CA GLU A 314 6.52 17.65 -1.43
C GLU A 314 6.93 17.56 0.05
N GLN A 315 7.57 16.46 0.47
CA GLN A 315 8.12 16.31 1.82
C GLN A 315 9.29 17.27 2.06
N GLN A 316 10.25 17.35 1.13
CA GLN A 316 11.38 18.30 1.19
C GLN A 316 10.88 19.75 1.26
N ALA A 317 9.96 20.14 0.37
CA ALA A 317 9.39 21.49 0.38
C ALA A 317 8.60 21.81 1.67
N ARG A 318 8.10 20.81 2.38
CA ARG A 318 7.50 21.02 3.72
C ARG A 318 8.57 21.15 4.78
N ALA A 319 9.57 20.26 4.78
CA ALA A 319 10.68 20.32 5.72
C ALA A 319 11.45 21.65 5.63
N GLU A 320 11.61 22.20 4.42
CA GLU A 320 12.21 23.52 4.20
C GLU A 320 11.36 24.64 4.79
N ARG A 321 10.03 24.64 4.56
CA ARG A 321 9.13 25.63 5.17
C ARG A 321 9.13 25.53 6.70
N ASP A 322 9.01 24.32 7.24
CA ASP A 322 9.01 24.07 8.68
C ASP A 322 10.37 24.43 9.32
N ALA A 323 11.47 24.41 8.55
CA ALA A 323 12.77 24.87 9.02
C ALA A 323 12.85 26.41 9.05
N VAL A 324 12.29 27.09 8.05
CA VAL A 324 12.19 28.56 8.02
C VAL A 324 11.29 29.07 9.14
N ASP A 325 10.09 28.50 9.29
CA ASP A 325 9.11 28.92 10.30
C ASP A 325 9.66 28.71 11.73
N ARG A 326 10.37 27.59 11.98
CA ARG A 326 11.06 27.38 13.28
C ARG A 326 12.18 28.36 13.54
N TRP A 327 12.90 28.78 12.51
CA TRP A 327 13.98 29.76 12.65
C TRP A 327 13.44 31.17 12.95
N GLU A 328 12.27 31.50 12.42
CA GLU A 328 11.54 32.75 12.73
C GLU A 328 10.97 32.72 14.16
N ASP A 329 10.40 31.58 14.60
CA ASP A 329 9.82 31.42 15.95
C ASP A 329 10.87 31.36 17.08
N GLU A 330 12.07 30.85 16.81
CA GLU A 330 13.19 30.82 17.77
C GLU A 330 13.92 32.18 17.90
N GLY A 331 13.45 33.21 17.17
CA GLY A 331 13.96 34.56 17.26
C GLY A 331 15.45 34.62 16.90
N GLY A 332 15.78 34.42 15.62
CA GLY A 332 17.12 34.39 15.04
C GLY A 332 18.18 35.30 15.69
N TYR A 333 18.72 34.85 16.82
CA TYR A 333 19.80 35.49 17.55
C TYR A 333 21.08 34.70 17.27
N CYS A 334 21.90 35.22 16.36
CA CYS A 334 23.30 34.83 16.27
C CYS A 334 24.06 35.52 17.43
N PRO A 335 24.62 34.79 18.40
CA PRO A 335 25.48 35.40 19.40
C PRO A 335 26.78 35.82 18.69
N GLY A 336 26.90 37.08 18.32
CA GLY A 336 28.10 37.63 17.69
C GLY A 336 27.90 38.72 16.64
N ALA A 337 26.66 38.99 16.19
CA ALA A 337 26.38 40.16 15.36
C ALA A 337 25.99 41.34 16.25
N ASP A 338 26.95 42.23 16.53
CA ASP A 338 26.67 43.52 17.14
C ASP A 338 25.61 44.25 16.30
N THR A 339 24.43 44.44 16.88
CA THR A 339 23.44 45.35 16.33
C THR A 339 24.07 46.75 16.29
N PRO A 340 24.12 47.44 15.13
CA PRO A 340 24.72 48.76 15.08
C PRO A 340 23.93 49.69 15.99
N ARG A 341 24.58 50.07 17.08
CA ARG A 341 24.08 51.02 18.07
C ARG A 341 23.74 52.33 17.34
N PRO A 342 22.51 52.84 17.43
CA PRO A 342 22.20 54.14 16.84
C PRO A 342 23.04 55.20 17.55
N ALA A 343 23.70 56.03 16.75
CA ALA A 343 24.54 57.12 17.23
C ALA A 343 23.72 58.07 18.12
N ALA A 344 24.24 58.32 19.33
CA ALA A 344 23.68 59.31 20.22
C ALA A 344 23.98 60.72 19.68
N GLY A 345 22.93 61.43 19.30
CA GLY A 345 22.91 62.87 19.00
C GLY A 345 21.53 63.45 19.34
N ALA A 346 21.50 64.30 20.36
CA ALA A 346 20.36 64.84 21.14
C ALA A 346 19.50 65.92 20.40
N PRO A 347 18.54 66.61 21.06
CA PRO A 347 17.38 66.17 21.84
C PRO A 347 16.04 66.86 21.42
N ALA A 348 14.95 66.42 22.09
CA ALA A 348 13.71 67.14 22.40
C ALA A 348 12.60 67.27 21.32
N ASN A 349 11.56 66.45 21.48
CA ASN A 349 10.17 66.93 21.52
C ASN A 349 9.33 65.98 22.42
N PRO A 350 8.41 66.50 23.24
CA PRO A 350 7.75 65.73 24.29
C PRO A 350 6.76 64.70 23.72
N PRO A 351 6.52 63.57 24.42
CA PRO A 351 5.59 62.56 23.95
C PRO A 351 4.15 63.03 24.08
N VAL A 352 3.45 63.08 22.94
CA VAL A 352 1.99 63.13 22.89
C VAL A 352 1.46 61.85 23.55
N ARG A 353 0.79 62.01 24.70
CA ARG A 353 0.01 60.95 25.33
C ARG A 353 -1.18 60.60 24.44
N ILE A 354 -1.10 59.49 23.72
CA ILE A 354 -2.29 58.83 23.17
C ILE A 354 -2.70 57.74 24.15
N ILE A 355 -3.80 58.01 24.86
CA ILE A 355 -4.48 57.10 25.77
C ILE A 355 -5.20 56.05 24.90
N LEU A 356 -4.77 54.79 24.99
CA LEU A 356 -5.57 53.65 24.56
C LEU A 356 -6.65 53.35 25.63
N PRO A 357 -7.94 53.31 25.28
CA PRO A 357 -8.92 52.73 26.19
C PRO A 357 -8.80 51.19 26.16
N LEU A 358 -8.33 50.64 27.29
CA LEU A 358 -8.56 49.25 27.69
C LEU A 358 -10.04 48.89 27.47
N HIS A 359 -10.34 47.90 26.63
CA HIS A 359 -11.64 47.23 26.68
C HIS A 359 -11.48 45.80 27.19
N ARG A 360 -12.03 45.67 28.40
CA ARG A 360 -12.15 44.54 29.29
C ARG A 360 -12.65 43.28 28.58
N HIS A 361 -12.03 42.16 28.96
CA HIS A 361 -12.66 40.86 28.96
C HIS A 361 -13.95 40.90 29.79
N THR A 362 -15.06 40.48 29.20
CA THR A 362 -16.22 39.98 29.93
C THR A 362 -16.62 38.64 29.34
N ALA A 363 -16.35 37.59 30.12
CA ALA A 363 -16.99 36.30 30.00
C ALA A 363 -18.50 36.46 30.22
N VAL A 364 -19.30 35.81 29.38
CA VAL A 364 -20.72 35.55 29.64
C VAL A 364 -20.95 34.07 29.40
N GLN A 365 -21.35 33.38 30.47
CA GLN A 365 -21.77 31.99 30.51
C GLN A 365 -23.15 31.80 29.85
N PRO A 366 -23.51 30.55 29.47
CA PRO A 366 -24.72 30.25 28.71
C PRO A 366 -25.93 30.16 29.63
N ALA A 367 -27.06 30.72 29.20
CA ALA A 367 -28.36 30.42 29.77
C ALA A 367 -29.07 29.39 28.90
N LEU A 368 -29.57 28.36 29.58
CA LEU A 368 -30.60 27.42 29.15
C LEU A 368 -31.79 28.18 28.49
N TRP A 369 -32.43 27.54 27.51
CA TRP A 369 -33.83 27.10 27.47
C TRP A 369 -34.06 26.45 26.10
#